data_AF-A0A2P4Q275-F1
#
_entry.id   AF-A0A2P4Q275-F1
#
_cell.length_a   1.000
_cell.length_b   1.000
_cell.length_c   1.000
_cell.angle_alpha   90.00
_cell.angle_beta   90.00
_cell.angle_gamma   90.00
#
_symmetry.space_group_name_H-M   'P 1'
#
loop_
_entity.id
_entity.type
_entity.pdbx_description
1 polymer ?
#
loop_
_entity_poly.entity_id
_entity_poly.type
_entity_poly.pdbx_seq_one_letter_code
_entity_poly.pdbx_strand_id
1 'polypeptide(L)'
;MKYAGLSYLGIVQSETAQKLLEGVIFCSFIVEVENITVFVSCLGKITISKTNKIGHNYAASLFHKYRRVQSVFYQHVDKNSFLITIYQNSQIVAEYIDISFNAVWKKTGVLTSILGETLFIINHSLTLDRINQARQELYSHKLPNECTLADWNNKIIMKHLYELYLKRNIRRSVEWHQIFQNWI
;
A
#
# COMPACT_ATOMS: atom_id res chain seq x y z
N MET A 1 23.67 -0.70 -25.11
CA MET A 1 24.51 -0.39 -23.94
C MET A 1 23.63 -0.49 -22.69
N LYS A 2 23.70 -1.59 -21.94
CA LYS A 2 22.96 -1.77 -20.67
C LYS A 2 23.66 -0.92 -19.62
N TYR A 3 22.94 0.01 -18.98
CA TYR A 3 23.52 0.86 -17.94
C TYR A 3 24.00 0.00 -16.76
N ALA A 4 25.32 -0.04 -16.57
CA ALA A 4 25.99 -0.68 -15.43
C ALA A 4 26.07 0.22 -14.18
N GLY A 5 25.29 1.31 -14.15
CA GLY A 5 25.32 2.30 -13.05
C GLY A 5 24.91 1.71 -11.70
N LEU A 6 23.97 0.75 -11.68
CA LEU A 6 23.55 0.06 -10.46
C LEU A 6 24.65 -0.84 -9.88
N SER A 7 25.46 -1.45 -10.74
CA SER A 7 26.60 -2.30 -10.35
C SER A 7 27.74 -1.48 -9.76
N TYR A 8 27.98 -0.28 -10.29
CA TYR A 8 29.05 0.62 -9.82
C TYR A 8 28.74 1.29 -8.46
N LEU A 9 27.46 1.45 -8.12
CA LEU A 9 27.03 2.01 -6.83
C LEU A 9 26.92 0.98 -5.70
N GLY A 10 27.27 -0.30 -5.93
CA GLY A 10 27.16 -1.35 -4.91
C GLY A 10 25.72 -1.73 -4.52
N ILE A 11 24.72 -1.21 -5.23
CA ILE A 11 23.28 -1.44 -4.97
C ILE A 11 22.86 -2.89 -5.31
N VAL A 12 23.72 -3.65 -5.99
CA VAL A 12 23.48 -5.07 -6.33
C VAL A 12 23.69 -6.00 -5.13
N GLN A 13 24.31 -5.55 -4.05
CA GLN A 13 24.38 -6.33 -2.81
C GLN A 13 23.04 -6.22 -2.06
N SER A 14 22.41 -7.36 -1.77
CA SER A 14 21.13 -7.40 -1.03
C SER A 14 21.20 -6.64 0.29
N GLU A 15 22.38 -6.61 0.92
CA GLU A 15 22.63 -5.93 2.18
C GLU A 15 22.64 -4.39 2.04
N THR A 16 23.19 -3.85 0.94
CA THR A 16 23.15 -2.42 0.63
C THR A 16 21.72 -1.98 0.30
N ALA A 17 21.00 -2.76 -0.51
CA ALA A 17 19.60 -2.51 -0.80
C ALA A 17 18.75 -2.57 0.48
N GLN A 18 18.99 -3.55 1.35
CA GLN A 18 18.27 -3.69 2.61
C GLN A 18 18.52 -2.52 3.55
N LYS A 19 19.77 -2.05 3.68
CA LYS A 19 20.11 -0.84 4.46
C LYS A 19 19.48 0.43 3.88
N LEU A 20 19.43 0.57 2.55
CA LEU A 20 18.76 1.70 1.89
C LEU A 20 17.25 1.69 2.08
N LEU A 21 16.67 0.53 2.37
CA LEU A 21 15.25 0.34 2.65
C LEU A 21 14.92 0.43 4.15
N GLU A 22 15.92 0.56 5.03
CA GLU A 22 15.68 0.76 6.46
C GLU A 22 14.91 2.07 6.69
N GLY A 23 13.75 1.97 7.36
CA GLY A 23 12.87 3.11 7.63
C GLY A 23 11.96 3.53 6.45
N VAL A 24 12.03 2.85 5.30
CA VAL A 24 11.13 3.10 4.17
C VAL A 24 9.80 2.39 4.39
N ILE A 25 8.75 3.16 4.67
CA ILE A 25 7.40 2.65 5.00
C ILE A 25 6.69 2.01 3.80
N PHE A 26 7.11 2.35 2.57
CA PHE A 26 6.49 1.84 1.36
C PHE A 26 7.46 1.81 0.17
N CYS A 27 7.45 0.68 -0.54
CA CYS A 27 8.09 0.53 -1.84
C CYS A 27 7.03 0.26 -2.90
N SER A 28 7.16 0.94 -4.05
CA SER A 28 6.32 0.66 -5.22
C SER A 28 6.47 -0.79 -5.66
N PHE A 29 5.39 -1.36 -6.21
CA PHE A 29 5.36 -2.76 -6.62
C PHE A 29 4.51 -2.94 -7.87
N ILE A 30 4.65 -4.10 -8.50
CA ILE A 30 3.94 -4.47 -9.71
C ILE A 30 2.98 -5.61 -9.39
N VAL A 31 1.79 -5.56 -9.99
CA VAL A 31 0.79 -6.62 -9.97
C VAL A 31 0.40 -6.95 -11.40
N GLU A 32 0.27 -8.24 -11.71
CA GLU A 32 -0.32 -8.71 -12.96
C GLU A 32 -1.76 -9.14 -12.71
N VAL A 33 -2.69 -8.60 -13.49
CA VAL A 33 -4.11 -8.94 -13.41
C VAL A 33 -4.71 -8.98 -14.81
N GLU A 34 -5.38 -10.08 -15.18
CA GLU A 34 -6.03 -10.22 -16.50
C GLU A 34 -5.09 -9.85 -17.69
N ASN A 35 -3.82 -10.26 -17.62
CA ASN A 35 -2.75 -9.93 -18.58
C ASN A 35 -2.36 -8.43 -18.66
N ILE A 36 -2.75 -7.64 -17.67
CA ILE A 36 -2.38 -6.24 -17.53
C ILE A 36 -1.40 -6.11 -16.36
N THR A 37 -0.24 -5.51 -16.64
CA THR A 37 0.73 -5.14 -15.62
C THR A 37 0.38 -3.77 -15.06
N VAL A 38 0.09 -3.72 -13.76
CA VAL A 38 -0.24 -2.50 -13.03
C VAL A 38 0.89 -2.19 -12.04
N PHE A 39 1.45 -0.99 -12.15
CA PHE A 39 2.44 -0.46 -11.23
C PHE A 39 1.76 0.39 -10.15
N VAL A 40 1.87 -0.05 -8.89
CA VAL A 40 1.33 0.68 -7.75
C VAL A 40 2.42 1.59 -7.18
N SER A 41 2.19 2.89 -7.31
CA SER A 41 3.16 3.94 -6.94
C SER A 41 2.90 4.55 -5.57
N CYS A 42 1.66 4.49 -5.08
CA CYS A 42 1.27 5.03 -3.78
C CYS A 42 0.05 4.28 -3.22
N LEU A 43 0.09 3.89 -1.94
CA LEU A 43 -1.05 3.27 -1.24
C LEU A 43 -2.07 4.29 -0.69
N GLY A 44 -1.79 5.58 -0.83
CA GLY A 44 -2.57 6.65 -0.25
C GLY A 44 -2.36 6.79 1.26
N LYS A 45 -3.18 7.63 1.89
CA LYS A 45 -3.12 7.89 3.33
C LYS A 45 -3.53 6.65 4.12
N ILE A 46 -2.56 5.97 4.71
CA ILE A 46 -2.80 4.82 5.57
C ILE A 46 -3.15 5.32 6.98
N THR A 47 -4.33 4.96 7.46
CA THR A 47 -4.74 5.19 8.85
C THR A 47 -4.55 3.93 9.69
N ILE A 48 -4.34 4.18 10.98
CA ILE A 48 -4.27 3.17 12.03
C ILE A 48 -5.63 2.43 12.14
N SER A 49 -6.77 3.09 11.91
CA SER A 49 -8.08 2.44 11.95
C SER A 49 -8.15 1.22 11.02
N LYS A 50 -8.69 0.10 11.53
CA LYS A 50 -8.83 -1.19 10.79
C LYS A 50 -9.78 -1.13 9.59
N THR A 51 -10.36 0.02 9.28
CA THR A 51 -11.11 0.19 8.05
C THR A 51 -10.14 0.04 6.89
N ASN A 52 -10.22 -1.08 6.16
CA ASN A 52 -9.49 -1.33 4.90
C ASN A 52 -9.86 -0.37 3.77
N LYS A 53 -10.38 0.81 4.09
CA LYS A 53 -10.57 1.88 3.13
C LYS A 53 -9.20 2.40 2.76
N ILE A 54 -8.85 2.22 1.49
CA ILE A 54 -7.70 2.88 0.90
C ILE A 54 -7.90 4.40 1.05
N GLY A 55 -6.84 5.05 1.50
CA GLY A 55 -6.87 6.47 1.76
C GLY A 55 -6.85 7.28 0.48
N HIS A 56 -7.33 8.52 0.60
CA HIS A 56 -6.95 9.64 -0.25
C HIS A 56 -5.50 9.50 -0.75
N ASN A 57 -5.25 9.81 -2.02
CA ASN A 57 -3.94 9.83 -2.67
C ASN A 57 -3.37 8.46 -3.08
N TYR A 58 -4.19 7.40 -3.15
CA TYR A 58 -3.76 6.17 -3.83
C TYR A 58 -3.43 6.48 -5.29
N ALA A 59 -2.38 5.86 -5.83
CA ALA A 59 -2.00 6.04 -7.22
C ALA A 59 -1.36 4.77 -7.81
N ALA A 60 -1.80 4.42 -9.01
CA ALA A 60 -1.25 3.34 -9.80
C ALA A 60 -1.22 3.73 -11.29
N SER A 61 -0.50 2.95 -12.08
CA SER A 61 -0.40 3.17 -13.52
C SER A 61 -0.33 1.87 -14.28
N LEU A 62 -0.89 1.84 -15.49
CA LEU A 62 -0.78 0.70 -16.39
C LEU A 62 -0.52 1.15 -17.82
N PHE A 63 0.05 0.26 -18.61
CA PHE A 63 0.34 0.49 -20.02
C PHE A 63 -0.72 -0.18 -20.89
N HIS A 64 -1.41 0.61 -21.72
CA HIS A 64 -2.36 0.06 -22.69
C HIS A 64 -2.51 1.00 -23.89
N LYS A 65 -3.08 0.49 -24.99
CA LYS A 65 -3.35 1.32 -26.16
C LYS A 65 -4.59 2.19 -25.93
N TYR A 66 -4.46 3.51 -26.07
CA TYR A 66 -5.57 4.45 -26.16
C TYR A 66 -5.58 5.05 -27.57
N ARG A 67 -6.72 4.97 -28.27
CA ARG A 67 -6.84 5.41 -29.67
C ARG A 67 -5.71 4.87 -30.58
N ARG A 68 -5.38 3.59 -30.41
CA ARG A 68 -4.32 2.84 -31.14
C ARG A 68 -2.87 3.23 -30.82
N VAL A 69 -2.64 4.17 -29.91
CA VAL A 69 -1.28 4.60 -29.49
C VAL A 69 -0.97 4.04 -28.10
N GLN A 70 0.25 3.53 -27.91
CA GLN A 70 0.71 3.05 -26.60
C GLN A 70 0.68 4.22 -25.61
N SER A 71 -0.03 4.02 -24.49
CA SER A 71 -0.32 5.09 -23.53
C SER A 71 -0.09 4.62 -22.10
N VAL A 72 0.15 5.58 -21.21
CA VAL A 72 0.14 5.35 -19.76
C VAL A 72 -1.20 5.80 -19.23
N PHE A 73 -1.91 4.91 -18.56
CA PHE A 73 -3.10 5.22 -17.80
C PHE A 73 -2.67 5.41 -16.36
N TYR A 74 -2.62 6.65 -15.89
CA TYR A 74 -2.38 6.99 -14.49
C TYR A 74 -3.72 7.10 -13.77
N GLN A 75 -3.94 6.22 -12.81
CA GLN A 75 -5.16 6.18 -12.02
C GLN A 75 -4.87 6.58 -10.58
N HIS A 76 -5.66 7.50 -10.04
CA HIS A 76 -5.48 7.96 -8.67
C HIS A 76 -6.80 8.27 -7.97
N VAL A 77 -6.76 8.26 -6.65
CA VAL A 77 -7.90 8.55 -5.78
C VAL A 77 -7.71 9.91 -5.15
N ASP A 78 -8.58 10.87 -5.45
CA ASP A 78 -8.68 12.13 -4.73
C ASP A 78 -10.00 12.18 -3.97
N LYS A 79 -9.92 12.12 -2.65
CA LYS A 79 -11.11 12.11 -1.78
C LYS A 79 -12.10 11.03 -2.14
N ASN A 80 -13.26 11.44 -2.65
CA ASN A 80 -14.36 10.56 -3.01
C ASN A 80 -14.46 10.40 -4.53
N SER A 81 -13.41 10.78 -5.25
CA SER A 81 -13.34 10.76 -6.70
C SER A 81 -12.17 9.91 -7.18
N PHE A 82 -12.42 9.23 -8.28
CA PHE A 82 -11.49 8.38 -8.99
C PHE A 82 -11.16 9.04 -10.31
N LEU A 83 -9.88 9.18 -10.58
CA LEU A 83 -9.37 9.90 -11.72
C LEU A 83 -8.51 8.97 -12.56
N ILE A 84 -8.63 9.08 -13.88
CA ILE A 84 -7.74 8.46 -14.86
C ILE A 84 -7.22 9.54 -15.78
N THR A 85 -5.92 9.76 -15.76
CA THR A 85 -5.20 10.65 -16.67
C THR A 85 -4.42 9.78 -17.66
N ILE A 86 -4.63 10.01 -18.95
CA ILE A 86 -3.96 9.24 -20.01
C ILE A 86 -2.83 10.09 -20.59
N TYR A 87 -1.63 9.53 -20.59
CA TYR A 87 -0.44 10.15 -21.17
C TYR A 87 0.00 9.47 -22.45
N GLN A 88 0.34 10.28 -23.45
CA GLN A 88 1.01 9.87 -24.69
C GLN A 88 2.17 10.84 -24.94
N ASN A 89 3.36 10.33 -25.22
CA ASN A 89 4.56 11.17 -25.45
C ASN A 89 4.77 12.23 -24.35
N SER A 90 4.57 11.85 -23.09
CA SER A 90 4.68 12.73 -21.92
C SER A 90 3.67 13.90 -21.87
N GLN A 91 2.61 13.87 -22.68
CA GLN A 91 1.53 14.84 -22.69
C GLN A 91 0.22 14.19 -22.26
N ILE A 92 -0.62 14.95 -21.53
CA ILE A 92 -1.97 14.53 -21.17
C ILE A 92 -2.84 14.61 -22.42
N VAL A 93 -3.47 13.49 -22.78
CA VAL A 93 -4.38 13.42 -23.95
C VAL A 93 -5.84 13.21 -23.58
N ALA A 94 -6.12 12.76 -22.35
CA ALA A 94 -7.46 12.61 -21.82
C ALA A 94 -7.44 12.55 -20.29
N GLU A 95 -8.51 13.04 -19.67
CA GLU A 95 -8.77 12.93 -18.24
C GLU A 95 -10.22 12.52 -18.01
N TYR A 96 -10.41 11.62 -17.05
CA TYR A 96 -11.72 11.11 -16.67
C TYR A 96 -11.85 11.12 -15.16
N ILE A 97 -13.00 11.57 -14.66
CA ILE A 97 -13.30 11.65 -13.23
C ILE A 97 -14.67 11.01 -12.99
N ASP A 98 -14.78 10.22 -11.93
CA ASP A 98 -16.04 9.66 -11.44
C ASP A 98 -16.01 9.39 -9.93
N ILE A 99 -17.16 9.04 -9.34
CA ILE A 99 -17.30 8.62 -7.94
C ILE A 99 -17.19 7.09 -7.76
N SER A 100 -17.01 6.32 -8.85
CA SER A 100 -16.83 4.87 -8.83
C SER A 100 -15.70 4.40 -9.73
N PHE A 101 -14.90 3.43 -9.26
CA PHE A 101 -13.83 2.78 -10.03
C PHE A 101 -14.32 2.25 -11.37
N ASN A 102 -15.47 1.58 -11.35
CA ASN A 102 -16.04 0.95 -12.54
C ASN A 102 -16.56 2.01 -13.52
N ALA A 103 -17.15 3.08 -12.98
CA ALA A 103 -17.69 4.16 -13.81
C ALA A 103 -16.58 4.98 -14.49
N VAL A 104 -15.49 5.32 -13.78
CA VAL A 104 -14.36 6.06 -14.38
C VAL A 104 -13.68 5.23 -15.48
N TRP A 105 -13.47 3.93 -15.27
CA TRP A 105 -12.90 3.06 -16.30
C TRP A 105 -13.84 2.90 -17.50
N LYS A 106 -15.14 2.77 -17.27
CA LYS A 106 -16.13 2.71 -18.35
C LYS A 106 -16.11 3.97 -19.23
N LYS A 107 -15.87 5.16 -18.65
CA LYS A 107 -15.73 6.43 -19.41
C LYS A 107 -14.52 6.45 -20.35
N THR A 108 -13.46 5.68 -20.05
CA THR A 108 -12.29 5.60 -20.94
C THR A 108 -12.61 4.92 -22.28
N GLY A 109 -13.63 4.04 -22.30
CA GLY A 109 -13.96 3.21 -23.47
C GLY A 109 -12.94 2.12 -23.79
N VAL A 110 -12.01 1.84 -22.88
CA VAL A 110 -10.91 0.89 -23.05
C VAL A 110 -10.93 -0.12 -21.89
N LEU A 111 -10.45 -1.35 -22.11
CA LEU A 111 -10.47 -2.45 -21.13
C LEU A 111 -11.87 -2.70 -20.52
N THR A 112 -12.94 -2.44 -21.28
CA THR A 112 -14.32 -2.47 -20.78
C THR A 112 -14.81 -3.85 -20.34
N SER A 113 -14.08 -4.91 -20.68
CA SER A 113 -14.34 -6.28 -20.22
C SER A 113 -13.81 -6.55 -18.80
N ILE A 114 -12.92 -5.71 -18.28
CA ILE A 114 -12.34 -5.85 -16.95
C ILE A 114 -13.03 -4.86 -16.01
N LEU A 115 -13.37 -5.30 -14.81
CA LEU A 115 -13.93 -4.40 -13.79
C LEU A 115 -12.89 -3.34 -13.40
N GLY A 116 -13.34 -2.09 -13.25
CA GLY A 116 -12.50 -0.99 -12.83
C GLY A 116 -11.87 -1.24 -11.46
N GLU A 117 -12.57 -1.88 -10.53
CA GLU A 117 -12.00 -2.27 -9.22
C GLU A 117 -10.78 -3.19 -9.35
N THR A 118 -10.79 -4.08 -10.35
CA THR A 118 -9.70 -5.00 -10.67
C THR A 118 -8.53 -4.22 -11.27
N LEU A 119 -8.79 -3.30 -12.21
CA LEU A 119 -7.75 -2.45 -12.80
C LEU A 119 -7.10 -1.51 -11.79
N PHE A 120 -7.89 -1.02 -10.83
CA PHE A 120 -7.39 -0.22 -9.72
C PHE A 120 -6.53 -1.02 -8.74
N ILE A 121 -6.58 -2.36 -8.74
CA ILE A 121 -5.73 -3.23 -7.89
C ILE A 121 -5.92 -2.97 -6.37
N ILE A 122 -6.99 -2.26 -6.02
CA ILE A 122 -7.27 -1.78 -4.66
C ILE A 122 -7.60 -2.94 -3.70
N ASN A 123 -8.34 -3.93 -4.19
CA ASN A 123 -8.73 -5.11 -3.43
C ASN A 123 -7.81 -6.32 -3.68
N HIS A 124 -6.71 -6.14 -4.41
CA HIS A 124 -5.78 -7.23 -4.69
C HIS A 124 -5.05 -7.64 -3.40
N SER A 125 -4.86 -8.94 -3.19
CA SER A 125 -4.23 -9.50 -1.97
C SER A 125 -2.89 -8.85 -1.66
N LEU A 126 -2.00 -8.75 -2.65
CA LEU A 126 -0.71 -8.09 -2.48
C LEU A 126 -0.82 -6.63 -2.04
N THR A 127 -1.79 -5.87 -2.57
CA THR A 127 -2.01 -4.47 -2.17
C THR A 127 -2.48 -4.41 -0.72
N LEU A 128 -3.40 -5.28 -0.34
CA LEU A 128 -3.90 -5.37 1.03
C LEU A 128 -2.79 -5.76 2.02
N ASP A 129 -1.92 -6.70 1.64
CA ASP A 129 -0.78 -7.11 2.44
C ASP A 129 0.21 -5.96 2.63
N ARG A 130 0.51 -5.19 1.57
CA ARG A 130 1.36 -3.99 1.65
C ARG A 130 0.75 -2.90 2.52
N ILE A 131 -0.56 -2.69 2.45
CA ILE A 131 -1.26 -1.76 3.35
C ILE A 131 -1.14 -2.24 4.80
N ASN A 132 -1.32 -3.54 5.06
CA ASN A 132 -1.21 -4.10 6.39
C ASN A 132 0.21 -4.00 6.95
N GLN A 133 1.24 -4.24 6.13
CA GLN A 133 2.63 -4.06 6.50
C GLN A 133 2.92 -2.59 6.86
N ALA A 134 2.58 -1.65 5.98
CA ALA A 134 2.79 -0.23 6.20
C ALA A 134 2.00 0.29 7.42
N ARG A 135 0.82 -0.28 7.70
CA ARG A 135 0.13 -0.06 8.97
C ARG A 135 0.98 -0.53 10.14
N GLN A 136 1.43 -1.79 10.14
CA GLN A 136 2.23 -2.34 11.25
C GLN A 136 3.51 -1.54 11.53
N GLU A 137 4.16 -1.02 10.49
CA GLU A 137 5.30 -0.13 10.63
C GLU A 137 4.88 1.23 11.23
N LEU A 138 3.81 1.85 10.71
CA LEU A 138 3.25 3.08 11.29
C LEU A 138 2.83 2.89 12.76
N TYR A 139 2.26 1.72 13.09
CA TYR A 139 1.92 1.32 14.45
C TYR A 139 3.17 1.22 15.34
N SER A 140 4.21 0.53 14.86
CA SER A 140 5.46 0.35 15.60
C SER A 140 6.23 1.65 15.82
N HIS A 141 6.14 2.61 14.91
CA HIS A 141 6.78 3.92 15.08
C HIS A 141 6.00 4.92 15.93
N LYS A 142 4.68 4.72 16.13
CA LYS A 142 3.82 5.65 16.88
C LYS A 142 3.48 5.18 18.28
N LEU A 143 3.60 3.90 18.58
CA LEU A 143 3.31 3.46 19.94
C LEU A 143 4.46 3.81 20.88
N PRO A 144 4.13 4.26 22.10
CA PRO A 144 5.11 4.39 23.15
C PRO A 144 5.83 3.05 23.38
N ASN A 145 7.17 3.09 23.44
CA ASN A 145 7.95 1.95 23.93
C ASN A 145 7.73 1.71 25.44
N GLU A 146 7.05 2.63 26.12
CA GLU A 146 6.75 2.61 27.55
C GLU A 146 5.28 2.95 27.75
N CYS A 147 4.56 2.23 28.62
CA CYS A 147 3.17 2.57 28.96
C CYS A 147 3.08 3.19 30.35
N THR A 148 2.12 4.10 30.54
CA THR A 148 1.74 4.57 31.87
C THR A 148 0.61 3.70 32.44
N LEU A 149 0.34 3.79 33.75
CA LEU A 149 -0.80 3.10 34.38
C LEU A 149 -2.14 3.42 33.71
N ALA A 150 -2.30 4.61 33.14
CA ALA A 150 -3.51 5.01 32.42
C ALA A 150 -3.71 4.22 31.10
N ASP A 151 -2.63 3.68 30.53
CA ASP A 151 -2.63 2.97 29.25
C ASP A 151 -2.87 1.46 29.41
N TRP A 152 -2.86 0.90 30.62
CA TRP A 152 -3.03 -0.54 30.87
C TRP A 152 -4.37 -1.10 30.41
N ASN A 153 -5.42 -0.28 30.42
CA ASN A 153 -6.74 -0.66 29.89
C ASN A 153 -6.83 -0.52 28.36
N ASN A 154 -5.84 0.12 27.73
CA ASN A 154 -5.80 0.25 26.29
C ASN A 154 -5.27 -1.06 25.67
N LYS A 155 -6.20 -1.96 25.34
CA LYS A 155 -5.91 -3.26 24.70
C LYS A 155 -5.00 -3.15 23.47
N ILE A 156 -5.00 -2.01 22.78
CA ILE A 156 -4.16 -1.78 21.60
C ILE A 156 -2.71 -1.56 22.01
N ILE A 157 -2.46 -0.71 23.02
CA ILE A 157 -1.11 -0.46 23.57
C ILE A 157 -0.55 -1.74 24.19
N MET A 158 -1.34 -2.42 25.01
CA MET A 158 -0.90 -3.64 25.68
C MET A 158 -0.62 -4.79 24.72
N LYS A 159 -1.38 -4.93 23.63
CA LYS A 159 -1.08 -5.94 22.60
C LYS A 159 0.27 -5.68 21.92
N HIS A 160 0.59 -4.42 21.63
CA HIS A 160 1.85 -4.07 20.99
C HIS A 160 3.05 -4.35 21.91
N LEU A 161 2.97 -3.94 23.18
CA LEU A 161 4.02 -4.22 24.16
C LEU A 161 4.20 -5.73 24.39
N TYR A 162 3.10 -6.49 24.41
CA TYR A 162 3.15 -7.95 24.47
C TYR A 162 3.91 -8.54 23.27
N GLU A 163 3.56 -8.12 22.05
CA GLU A 163 4.22 -8.59 20.83
C GLU A 163 5.71 -8.22 20.78
N LEU A 164 6.07 -7.01 21.23
CA LEU A 164 7.45 -6.52 21.27
C LEU A 164 8.32 -7.25 22.30
N TYR A 165 7.85 -7.36 23.55
CA TYR A 165 8.70 -7.77 24.67
C TYR A 165 8.43 -9.18 25.19
N LEU A 166 7.18 -9.65 25.11
CA LEU A 166 6.74 -10.85 25.83
C LEU A 166 6.54 -12.06 24.92
N LYS A 167 6.07 -11.87 23.69
CA LYS A 167 5.72 -12.96 22.78
C LYS A 167 6.89 -13.88 22.44
N ARG A 168 8.09 -13.32 22.25
CA ARG A 168 9.31 -14.13 22.01
C ARG A 168 9.73 -14.96 23.22
N ASN A 169 9.32 -14.58 24.42
CA ASN A 169 9.75 -15.19 25.68
C ASN A 169 8.75 -16.20 26.24
N ILE A 170 7.53 -16.30 25.69
CA ILE A 170 6.48 -17.19 26.20
C ILE A 170 6.30 -18.37 25.23
N ARG A 171 6.71 -19.57 25.66
CA ARG A 171 6.67 -20.82 24.86
C ARG A 171 5.26 -21.40 24.66
N ARG A 172 4.23 -20.89 25.34
CA ARG A 172 2.84 -21.34 25.23
C ARG A 172 1.95 -20.19 24.80
N SER A 173 0.93 -20.48 23.99
CA SER A 173 -0.14 -19.52 23.69
C SER A 173 -0.92 -19.22 24.98
N VAL A 174 -0.48 -18.22 25.74
CA VAL A 174 -1.16 -17.73 26.93
C VAL A 174 -2.12 -16.63 26.52
N GLU A 175 -3.30 -16.59 27.14
CA GLU A 175 -4.26 -15.50 27.00
C GLU A 175 -3.72 -14.22 27.67
N TRP A 176 -2.70 -13.62 27.06
CA TRP A 176 -1.89 -12.52 27.58
C TRP A 176 -2.69 -11.36 28.19
N HIS A 177 -3.88 -11.08 27.65
CA HIS A 177 -4.73 -10.01 28.15
C HIS A 177 -5.22 -10.23 29.59
N GLN A 178 -5.39 -11.49 30.03
CA GLN A 178 -5.80 -11.81 31.40
C GLN A 178 -4.69 -11.51 32.41
N ILE A 179 -3.41 -11.64 32.00
CA ILE A 179 -2.27 -11.33 32.86
C ILE A 179 -2.34 -9.87 33.28
N PHE A 180 -2.60 -8.97 32.34
CA PHE A 180 -2.68 -7.52 32.61
C PHE A 180 -3.97 -7.12 33.32
N GLN A 181 -5.08 -7.80 33.06
CA GLN A 181 -6.35 -7.54 33.74
C GLN A 181 -6.33 -7.95 35.22
N ASN A 182 -5.54 -8.97 35.58
CA ASN A 182 -5.40 -9.42 36.97
C ASN A 182 -4.42 -8.58 37.80
N TRP A 183 -3.75 -7.59 37.20
CA TRP A 183 -2.79 -6.71 37.87
C TRP A 183 -3.37 -5.34 38.24
N ILE A 184 -4.57 -5.01 37.75
CA ILE A 184 -5.37 -3.83 38.12
C ILE A 184 -6.25 -4.20 39.31
#